data_AF-A0A661RGZ1-F1
#
_entry.id   AF-A0A661RGZ1-F1
#
_cell.length_a   1.000
_cell.length_b   1.000
_cell.length_c   1.000
_cell.angle_alpha   90.00
_cell.angle_beta   90.00
_cell.angle_gamma   90.00
#
_symmetry.space_group_name_H-M   'P 1'
#
loop_
_entity.id
_entity.type
_entity.pdbx_description
1 polymer ?
#
loop_
_entity_poly.entity_id
_entity_poly.type
_entity_poly.pdbx_seq_one_letter_code
_entity_poly.pdbx_strand_id
1 'polypeptide(L)'
;VLCDYEWKGNVRELENVIERAVILSSGNLITPADLPPQLRQSSGIALQLGGIPDGVGLSETLAAVEKRMIQRAMKLSGNVQTKAAQLLGIGKSGLNQKLKKFNLDRELNQDK
;
A
#
# COMPACT_ATOMS: atom_id res chain seq x y z
N VAL A 1 -9.35 -14.72 0.91
CA VAL A 1 -10.09 -13.51 0.49
C VAL A 1 -10.98 -13.02 1.62
N LEU A 2 -12.11 -13.67 1.94
CA LEU A 2 -13.03 -13.20 2.99
C LEU A 2 -12.42 -13.18 4.40
N CYS A 3 -11.60 -14.19 4.75
CA CYS A 3 -10.93 -14.26 6.06
C CYS A 3 -9.74 -13.30 6.20
N ASP A 4 -9.28 -12.70 5.10
CA ASP A 4 -8.08 -11.86 5.02
C ASP A 4 -8.43 -10.36 4.87
N TYR A 5 -9.73 -10.05 4.83
CA TYR A 5 -10.26 -8.71 4.69
C TYR A 5 -10.70 -8.16 6.05
N GLU A 6 -10.36 -6.89 6.31
CA GLU A 6 -10.71 -6.22 7.56
C GLU A 6 -12.11 -5.59 7.44
N TRP A 7 -13.10 -6.23 8.09
CA TRP A 7 -14.50 -5.83 8.06
C TRP A 7 -14.78 -4.65 9.00
N LYS A 8 -14.63 -3.42 8.50
CA LYS A 8 -14.89 -2.19 9.28
C LYS A 8 -16.37 -2.04 9.68
N GLY A 9 -17.29 -2.63 8.91
CA GLY A 9 -18.73 -2.58 9.13
C GLY A 9 -19.33 -3.72 9.98
N ASN A 10 -18.50 -4.57 10.61
CA ASN A 10 -18.92 -5.80 11.31
C ASN A 10 -19.62 -6.82 10.39
N VAL A 11 -20.30 -7.82 10.97
CA VAL A 11 -20.96 -8.96 10.30
C VAL A 11 -21.96 -8.52 9.22
N ARG A 12 -22.59 -7.35 9.34
CA ARG A 12 -23.53 -6.82 8.32
C ARG A 12 -22.86 -6.55 6.99
N GLU A 13 -21.59 -6.15 6.99
CA GLU A 13 -20.83 -5.93 5.76
C GLU A 13 -20.56 -7.25 5.04
N LEU A 14 -20.19 -8.29 5.80
CA LEU A 14 -20.02 -9.65 5.28
C LEU A 14 -21.34 -10.20 4.72
N GLU A 15 -22.45 -10.02 5.43
CA GLU A 15 -23.78 -10.47 5.02
C GLU A 15 -24.19 -9.86 3.67
N ASN A 16 -24.10 -8.54 3.54
CA ASN A 16 -24.39 -7.83 2.29
C ASN A 16 -23.51 -8.30 1.11
N VAL A 17 -22.24 -8.58 1.40
CA VAL A 17 -21.30 -9.07 0.37
C VAL A 17 -21.65 -10.48 -0.08
N ILE A 18 -21.98 -11.38 0.85
CA ILE A 18 -22.38 -12.75 0.52
C ILE A 18 -23.72 -12.75 -0.23
N GLU A 19 -24.70 -11.97 0.22
CA GLU A 19 -25.99 -11.82 -0.45
C GLU A 19 -25.81 -11.36 -1.90
N ARG A 20 -25.00 -10.32 -2.10
CA ARG A 20 -24.67 -9.82 -3.45
C ARG A 20 -23.92 -10.86 -4.29
N ALA A 21 -23.00 -11.61 -3.69
CA ALA A 21 -22.24 -12.65 -4.38
C ALA A 21 -23.14 -13.82 -4.81
N VAL A 22 -24.14 -14.19 -4.00
CA VAL A 22 -25.16 -15.19 -4.36
C VAL A 22 -25.99 -14.70 -5.55
N ILE A 23 -26.40 -13.43 -5.55
CA ILE A 23 -27.18 -12.84 -6.66
C ILE A 23 -26.37 -12.79 -7.97
N LEU A 24 -25.07 -12.50 -7.89
CA LEU A 24 -24.18 -12.41 -9.05
C LEU A 24 -23.69 -13.77 -9.54
N SER A 25 -23.61 -14.78 -8.66
CA SER A 25 -23.15 -16.10 -9.03
C SER A 25 -24.13 -16.76 -10.00
N SER A 26 -23.62 -17.19 -11.16
CA SER A 26 -24.42 -17.87 -12.19
C SER A 26 -24.49 -19.39 -11.98
N GLY A 27 -23.94 -19.91 -10.87
CA GLY A 27 -23.87 -21.33 -10.57
C GLY A 27 -23.76 -21.61 -9.07
N ASN A 28 -23.62 -22.88 -8.70
CA ASN A 28 -23.64 -23.33 -7.30
C ASN A 28 -22.38 -23.02 -6.49
N LEU A 29 -21.38 -22.38 -7.10
CA LEU A 29 -20.10 -22.06 -6.47
C LEU A 29 -19.80 -20.57 -6.65
N ILE A 30 -19.69 -19.85 -5.53
CA ILE A 30 -19.23 -18.46 -5.51
C ILE A 30 -17.72 -18.46 -5.72
N THR A 31 -17.26 -17.74 -6.74
CA THR A 31 -15.85 -17.55 -7.05
C THR A 31 -15.38 -16.15 -6.66
N PRO A 32 -14.06 -15.89 -6.56
CA PRO A 32 -13.55 -14.55 -6.29
C PRO A 32 -14.01 -13.48 -7.30
N ALA A 33 -14.39 -13.88 -8.53
CA ALA A 33 -14.91 -12.97 -9.55
C ALA A 33 -16.28 -12.37 -9.18
N ASP A 34 -17.07 -13.14 -8.42
CA ASP A 34 -18.42 -12.77 -7.98
C ASP A 34 -18.39 -11.81 -6.77
N LEU A 35 -17.22 -11.66 -6.14
CA LEU A 35 -17.02 -10.75 -5.02
C LEU A 35 -16.82 -9.29 -5.49
N PRO A 36 -17.19 -8.31 -4.65
CA PRO A 36 -16.88 -6.90 -4.89
C PRO A 36 -15.37 -6.69 -5.14
N PRO A 37 -14.99 -5.75 -6.03
CA PRO A 37 -13.59 -5.50 -6.38
C PRO A 37 -12.73 -5.10 -5.17
N GLN A 38 -13.34 -4.50 -4.14
CA GLN A 38 -12.69 -4.13 -2.88
C GLN A 38 -12.19 -5.36 -2.11
N LEU A 39 -12.89 -6.49 -2.20
CA LEU A 39 -12.50 -7.75 -1.58
C LEU A 39 -11.54 -8.55 -2.45
N ARG A 40 -11.62 -8.40 -3.78
CA ARG A 40 -10.68 -9.01 -4.72
C ARG A 40 -9.26 -8.46 -4.57
N GLN A 41 -9.13 -7.20 -4.15
CA GLN A 41 -7.85 -6.60 -3.83
C GLN A 41 -7.56 -6.87 -2.36
N SER A 42 -6.97 -8.03 -2.06
CA SER A 42 -6.42 -8.32 -0.74
C SER A 42 -5.60 -7.12 -0.28
N SER A 43 -6.00 -6.52 0.84
CA SER A 43 -5.38 -5.34 1.46
C SER A 43 -3.97 -5.60 2.03
N GLY A 44 -3.41 -6.79 1.79
CA GLY A 44 -2.00 -7.04 2.00
C GLY A 44 -1.15 -6.17 1.08
N ILE A 45 0.06 -5.83 1.54
CA ILE A 45 1.05 -5.14 0.70
C ILE A 45 1.41 -6.10 -0.46
N ALA A 46 0.67 -6.02 -1.56
CA ALA A 46 0.95 -6.78 -2.77
C ALA A 46 2.14 -6.13 -3.50
N LEU A 47 3.36 -6.48 -3.08
CA LEU A 47 4.55 -6.14 -3.83
C LEU A 47 4.54 -6.97 -5.13
N GLN A 48 4.14 -6.34 -6.24
CA GLN A 48 4.19 -6.99 -7.54
C GLN A 48 5.65 -7.08 -8.01
N LEU A 49 6.23 -8.28 -7.91
CA LEU A 49 7.59 -8.56 -8.38
C LEU A 49 7.75 -8.40 -9.90
N GLY A 50 6.67 -8.54 -10.67
CA GLY A 50 6.69 -8.41 -12.14
C GLY A 50 7.05 -7.01 -12.67
N GLY A 51 7.17 -6.00 -11.80
CA GLY A 51 7.66 -4.67 -12.15
C GLY A 51 9.15 -4.44 -11.90
N ILE A 52 9.88 -5.45 -11.42
CA ILE A 52 11.31 -5.36 -11.13
C ILE A 52 12.07 -5.96 -12.33
N PRO A 53 12.98 -5.21 -12.98
CA PRO A 53 13.75 -5.73 -14.11
C PRO A 53 14.64 -6.92 -13.69
N ASP A 54 14.74 -7.91 -14.58
CA ASP A 54 15.65 -9.04 -14.39
C ASP A 54 17.11 -8.55 -14.29
N GLY A 55 17.83 -9.01 -13.28
CA GLY A 55 19.22 -8.64 -13.03
C GLY A 55 19.45 -7.47 -12.07
N VAL A 56 18.38 -6.82 -11.58
CA VAL A 56 18.51 -5.80 -10.51
C VAL A 56 18.70 -6.49 -9.16
N GLY A 57 19.74 -6.07 -8.43
CA GLY A 57 20.04 -6.63 -7.12
C GLY A 57 18.98 -6.29 -6.06
N LEU A 58 18.85 -7.15 -5.05
CA LEU A 58 17.94 -6.93 -3.91
C LEU A 58 18.17 -5.56 -3.24
N SER A 59 19.43 -5.19 -3.01
CA SER A 59 19.77 -3.93 -2.34
C SER A 59 19.31 -2.70 -3.12
N GLU A 60 19.39 -2.75 -4.45
CA GLU A 60 18.99 -1.64 -5.32
C GLU A 60 17.46 -1.53 -5.38
N THR A 61 16.78 -2.66 -5.49
CA THR A 61 15.31 -2.73 -5.45
C THR A 61 14.77 -2.16 -4.13
N LEU A 62 15.33 -2.58 -3.00
CA LEU A 62 14.94 -2.07 -1.68
C LEU A 62 15.17 -0.57 -1.56
N ALA A 63 16.29 -0.06 -2.08
CA ALA A 63 16.58 1.38 -2.11
C ALA A 63 15.55 2.15 -2.95
N ALA A 64 15.15 1.64 -4.11
CA ALA A 64 14.16 2.27 -4.97
C ALA A 64 12.75 2.29 -4.34
N VAL A 65 12.32 1.19 -3.74
CA VAL A 65 11.05 1.10 -3.01
C VAL A 65 11.06 2.06 -1.82
N GLU A 66 12.14 2.06 -1.04
CA GLU A 66 12.31 2.94 0.11
C GLU A 66 12.25 4.43 -0.29
N LYS A 67 12.96 4.82 -1.37
CA LYS A 67 12.92 6.20 -1.91
C LYS A 67 11.49 6.62 -2.24
N ARG A 68 10.74 5.76 -2.94
CA ARG A 68 9.33 6.03 -3.33
C ARG A 68 8.41 6.16 -2.12
N MET A 69 8.57 5.30 -1.10
CA MET A 69 7.76 5.39 0.12
C MET A 69 8.02 6.70 0.87
N ILE A 70 9.29 7.11 0.98
CA ILE A 70 9.65 8.38 1.64
C ILE A 70 9.07 9.58 0.90
N GLN A 71 9.21 9.64 -0.43
CA GLN A 71 8.64 10.72 -1.24
C GLN A 71 7.12 10.81 -1.10
N ARG A 72 6.42 9.66 -1.14
CA ARG A 72 4.97 9.60 -0.94
C ARG A 72 4.55 10.09 0.44
N ALA A 73 5.26 9.66 1.49
CA ALA A 73 4.97 10.09 2.85
C ALA A 73 5.19 11.60 3.05
N MET A 74 6.24 12.17 2.45
CA MET A 74 6.50 13.61 2.46
C MET A 74 5.41 14.40 1.73
N LYS A 75 4.95 13.92 0.58
CA LYS A 75 3.84 14.55 -0.15
C LYS A 75 2.54 14.51 0.66
N LEU A 76 2.18 13.36 1.23
CA LEU A 76 0.98 13.20 2.06
C LEU A 76 1.04 13.99 3.37
N SER A 77 2.25 14.27 3.88
CA SER A 77 2.44 15.07 5.08
C SER A 77 2.54 16.57 4.82
N GLY A 78 2.50 17.02 3.57
CA GLY A 78 2.71 18.43 3.20
C GLY A 78 4.14 18.90 3.51
N ASN A 79 5.13 18.05 3.25
CA ASN A 79 6.55 18.25 3.57
C ASN A 79 6.88 18.40 5.07
N VAL A 80 5.97 18.00 5.96
CA VAL A 80 6.22 17.94 7.40
C VAL A 80 6.91 16.62 7.75
N GLN A 81 8.22 16.68 8.01
CA GLN A 81 9.05 15.47 8.27
C GLN A 81 8.57 14.64 9.46
N THR A 82 8.15 15.27 10.56
CA THR A 82 7.66 14.54 11.75
C THR A 82 6.42 13.71 11.43
N LYS A 83 5.50 14.27 10.63
CA LYS A 83 4.27 13.60 10.20
C LYS A 83 4.57 12.53 9.15
N ALA A 84 5.51 12.76 8.23
CA ALA A 84 5.96 11.73 7.29
C ALA A 84 6.62 10.54 8.01
N ALA A 85 7.42 10.79 9.04
CA ALA A 85 8.07 9.75 9.84
C ALA A 85 7.01 8.88 10.56
N GLN A 86 5.98 9.51 11.12
CA GLN A 86 4.83 8.80 11.71
C GLN A 86 4.09 7.94 10.68
N LEU A 87 3.82 8.47 9.48
CA LEU A 87 3.17 7.72 8.40
C LEU A 87 3.97 6.49 7.96
N LEU A 88 5.29 6.56 8.04
CA LEU A 88 6.21 5.46 7.72
C LEU A 88 6.50 4.53 8.90
N GLY A 89 6.02 4.86 10.11
CA GLY A 89 6.30 4.07 11.32
C GLY A 89 7.76 4.11 11.77
N ILE A 90 8.52 5.15 11.39
CA ILE A 90 9.94 5.31 11.76
C ILE A 90 10.16 6.57 12.60
N GLY A 91 11.28 6.63 13.33
CA GLY A 91 11.67 7.83 14.06
C GLY A 91 12.09 8.98 13.12
N LYS A 92 11.89 10.24 13.55
CA LYS A 92 12.32 11.44 12.81
C LYS A 92 13.81 11.42 12.44
N SER A 93 14.66 10.95 13.35
CA SER A 93 16.10 10.81 13.10
C SER A 93 16.38 9.81 11.98
N GLY A 94 15.68 8.67 11.98
CA GLY A 94 15.79 7.64 10.94
C GLY A 94 15.33 8.16 9.57
N LEU A 95 14.23 8.91 9.53
CA LEU A 95 13.78 9.57 8.30
C LEU A 95 14.82 10.56 7.78
N ASN A 96 15.41 11.38 8.66
CA ASN A 96 16.40 12.38 8.28
C ASN A 96 17.67 11.75 7.69
N GLN A 97 18.15 10.64 8.28
CA GLN A 97 19.26 9.87 7.72
C GLN A 97 18.94 9.33 6.32
N LYS A 98 17.73 8.80 6.12
CA LYS A 98 17.30 8.29 4.81
C LYS A 98 17.14 9.41 3.77
N LEU A 99 16.59 10.57 4.15
CA LEU A 99 16.49 11.73 3.27
C LEU A 99 17.86 12.17 2.75
N LYS A 100 18.86 12.27 3.64
CA LYS A 100 20.25 12.57 3.26
C LYS A 100 20.86 11.48 2.39
N LYS A 101 20.66 10.21 2.75
CA LYS A 101 21.17 9.06 1.98
C LYS A 101 20.68 9.07 0.53
N PHE A 102 19.44 9.49 0.30
CA PHE A 102 18.83 9.52 -1.04
C PHE A 102 18.85 10.90 -1.70
N ASN A 103 19.51 11.90 -1.09
CA ASN A 103 19.53 13.31 -1.53
C ASN A 103 18.13 13.91 -1.80
N LEU A 104 17.12 13.42 -1.07
CA LEU A 104 15.72 13.82 -1.23
C LEU A 104 15.41 15.19 -0.60
N ASP A 105 16.29 15.69 0.24
CA ASP A 105 16.17 17.01 0.88
C ASP A 105 16.22 18.16 -0.13
N ARG A 106 16.89 17.98 -1.27
CA ARG A 106 16.96 19.01 -2.33
C ARG A 106 15.77 18.95 -3.29
N GLU A 107 15.34 17.76 -3.70
CA GLU A 107 14.22 17.56 -4.63
C GLU A 107 12.89 18.10 -4.04
N LEU A 108 12.62 17.89 -2.75
CA LEU A 108 11.36 18.29 -2.12
C LEU A 108 11.23 19.80 -1.84
N ASN A 109 12.33 20.55 -1.89
CA ASN A 109 12.34 22.00 -1.66
C ASN A 109 12.24 22.82 -2.97
N GLN A 110 12.29 22.17 -4.14
CA GLN A 110 12.17 22.83 -5.44
C GLN A 110 10.71 23.02 -5.89
N ASP A 111 9.76 22.26 -5.32
CA ASP A 111 8.33 22.33 -5.63
C ASP A 111 7.55 23.35 -4.76
N LYS A 112 8.22 24.39 -4.22
CA LYS A 112 7.62 25.43 -3.37
C LYS A 112 7.51 26.77 -4.07
#